data_AF-A0A420RBN8-F1
#
_entry.id   AF-A0A420RBN8-F1
#
_cell.length_a   1.000
_cell.length_b   1.000
_cell.length_c   1.000
_cell.angle_alpha   90.00
_cell.angle_beta   90.00
_cell.angle_gamma   90.00
#
_symmetry.space_group_name_H-M   'P 1'
#
loop_
_entity.id
_entity.type
_entity.pdbx_description
1 polymer ?
#
loop_
_entity_poly.entity_id
_entity_poly.type
_entity_poly.pdbx_seq_one_letter_code
_entity_poly.pdbx_strand_id
1 'polypeptide(L)'
;MTGNGFIQDVVKLITVQSGLPSTNPTAPTWQTPPHPDVANAQSHALPSETDIVIIGSGITGIGAAHSLLNHPKGTGLRVTMLEARTAVSGATGRNGGHLVSDSDSLFPALVDTIGVERAIETVRFSEANIRRLKELIVQLNPEDREAVEFREVTSATSYTDQTSFRGAIEEVKQLLKAVPDSEIKFKVYNREEAAKVD
;
A
#
# COMPACT_ATOMS: atom_id res chain seq x y z
N MET A 1 9.88 30.42 -15.48
CA MET A 1 10.15 29.24 -16.32
C MET A 1 9.21 29.27 -17.50
N THR A 2 9.70 29.36 -18.72
CA THR A 2 8.86 29.29 -19.93
C THR A 2 8.26 27.89 -20.03
N GLY A 3 6.95 27.76 -20.31
CA GLY A 3 6.22 26.48 -20.29
C GLY A 3 6.84 25.36 -21.13
N ASN A 4 7.65 25.70 -22.14
CA ASN A 4 8.35 24.72 -22.98
C ASN A 4 9.48 23.96 -22.25
N GLY A 5 10.16 24.60 -21.28
CA GLY A 5 11.22 23.94 -20.49
C GLY A 5 10.63 22.93 -19.50
N PHE A 6 9.53 23.30 -18.84
CA PHE A 6 8.82 22.41 -17.92
C PHE A 6 8.32 21.14 -18.61
N ILE A 7 7.72 21.27 -19.81
CA ILE A 7 7.25 20.10 -20.57
C ILE A 7 8.41 19.17 -20.94
N GLN A 8 9.55 19.72 -21.37
CA GLN A 8 10.73 18.90 -21.67
C GLN A 8 11.28 18.19 -20.44
N ASP A 9 11.29 18.85 -19.28
CA ASP A 9 11.70 18.23 -18.01
C ASP A 9 10.75 17.10 -17.60
N VAL A 10 9.43 17.31 -17.74
CA VAL A 10 8.42 16.27 -17.48
C VAL A 10 8.59 15.08 -18.41
N VAL A 11 8.72 15.32 -19.72
CA VAL A 11 8.95 14.25 -20.72
C VAL A 11 10.21 13.47 -20.37
N LYS A 12 11.30 14.15 -20.01
CA LYS A 12 12.53 13.50 -19.57
C LYS A 12 12.29 12.63 -18.34
N LEU A 13 11.59 13.13 -17.31
CA LEU A 13 11.32 12.38 -16.10
C LEU A 13 10.44 11.13 -16.33
N ILE A 14 9.40 11.23 -17.16
CA ILE A 14 8.49 10.10 -17.41
C ILE A 14 9.05 9.06 -18.40
N THR A 15 10.08 9.41 -19.18
CA THR A 15 10.71 8.50 -20.15
C THR A 15 12.01 7.87 -19.63
N VAL A 16 12.53 8.32 -18.49
CA VAL A 16 13.72 7.72 -17.87
C VAL A 16 13.41 6.28 -17.46
N GLN A 17 14.20 5.34 -18.00
CA GLN A 17 14.20 3.97 -17.50
C GLN A 17 14.71 3.92 -16.07
N SER A 18 14.10 3.08 -15.24
CA SER A 18 14.59 2.82 -13.90
C SER A 18 16.01 2.24 -13.98
N GLY A 19 17.00 2.98 -13.47
CA GLY A 19 18.37 2.53 -13.33
C GLY A 19 18.57 1.59 -12.14
N LEU A 20 19.81 1.25 -11.85
CA LEU A 20 20.18 0.58 -10.60
C LEU A 20 19.83 1.47 -9.39
N PRO A 21 19.58 0.87 -8.21
CA PRO A 21 19.39 1.64 -6.98
C PRO A 21 20.54 2.63 -6.75
N SER A 22 20.21 3.81 -6.19
CA SER A 22 21.21 4.81 -5.80
C SER A 22 22.27 4.19 -4.90
N THR A 23 23.54 4.49 -5.15
CA THR A 23 24.67 4.11 -4.29
C THR A 23 24.70 4.87 -2.97
N ASN A 24 23.91 5.96 -2.85
CA ASN A 24 23.75 6.74 -1.62
C ASN A 24 22.25 6.94 -1.31
N PRO A 25 21.54 5.88 -0.85
CA PRO A 25 20.12 6.00 -0.51
C PRO A 25 19.93 6.70 0.84
N THR A 26 18.80 7.40 1.01
CA THR A 26 18.39 7.89 2.33
C THR A 26 17.87 6.73 3.19
N ALA A 27 18.04 6.84 4.52
CA ALA A 27 17.48 5.89 5.47
C ALA A 27 15.94 6.00 5.51
N PRO A 28 15.19 4.89 5.37
CA PRO A 28 13.74 4.93 5.55
C PRO A 28 13.35 5.14 7.03
N THR A 29 12.39 6.02 7.30
CA THR A 29 11.94 6.34 8.67
C THR A 29 11.45 5.11 9.42
N TRP A 30 10.66 4.25 8.76
CA TRP A 30 10.15 3.00 9.34
C TRP A 30 11.24 1.98 9.70
N GLN A 31 12.50 2.21 9.32
CA GLN A 31 13.65 1.38 9.67
C GLN A 31 14.56 2.03 10.71
N THR A 32 14.07 3.03 11.43
CA THR A 32 14.82 3.72 12.47
C THR A 32 14.09 3.58 13.81
N PRO A 33 14.61 2.75 14.75
CA PRO A 33 15.81 1.93 14.64
C PRO A 33 15.64 0.74 13.69
N PRO A 34 16.74 0.18 13.13
CA PRO A 34 16.65 -1.01 12.29
C PRO A 34 16.23 -2.21 13.13
N HIS A 35 15.37 -3.07 12.57
CA HIS A 35 15.03 -4.33 13.22
C HIS A 35 16.30 -5.18 13.41
N PRO A 36 16.58 -5.71 14.62
CA PRO A 36 17.84 -6.38 14.93
C PRO A 36 18.12 -7.58 14.01
N ASP A 37 17.10 -8.41 13.78
CA ASP A 37 17.29 -9.65 13.00
C ASP A 37 16.99 -9.49 11.50
N VAL A 38 15.95 -8.75 11.12
CA VAL A 38 15.44 -8.75 9.74
C VAL A 38 16.16 -7.73 8.85
N ALA A 39 16.56 -6.56 9.37
CA ALA A 39 16.99 -5.44 8.53
C ALA A 39 18.20 -5.78 7.64
N ASN A 40 19.16 -6.55 8.19
CA ASN A 40 20.39 -6.96 7.51
C ASN A 40 20.48 -8.49 7.31
N ALA A 41 19.37 -9.21 7.47
CA ALA A 41 19.33 -10.66 7.29
C ALA A 41 19.84 -11.04 5.90
N GLN A 42 20.84 -11.90 5.84
CA GLN A 42 21.39 -12.42 4.59
C GLN A 42 21.92 -13.84 4.79
N SER A 43 21.83 -14.66 3.75
CA SER A 43 22.49 -15.97 3.76
C SER A 43 24.00 -15.81 3.59
N HIS A 44 24.78 -16.71 4.19
CA HIS A 44 26.25 -16.69 4.06
C HIS A 44 26.74 -16.84 2.61
N ALA A 45 25.98 -17.56 1.79
CA ALA A 45 26.22 -17.72 0.36
C ALA A 45 24.88 -17.77 -0.38
N LEU A 46 24.91 -17.44 -1.66
CA LEU A 46 23.77 -17.65 -2.55
C LEU A 46 23.67 -19.16 -2.88
N PRO A 47 22.45 -19.73 -2.87
CA PRO A 47 22.27 -21.11 -3.31
C PRO A 47 22.61 -21.24 -4.80
N SER A 48 23.21 -22.36 -5.19
CA SER A 48 23.52 -22.66 -6.60
C SER A 48 22.27 -22.90 -7.44
N GLU A 49 21.19 -23.32 -6.79
CA GLU A 49 19.90 -23.62 -7.41
C GLU A 49 18.76 -23.25 -6.48
N THR A 50 17.66 -22.78 -7.05
CA THR A 50 16.43 -22.44 -6.35
C THR A 50 15.25 -22.63 -7.28
N ASP A 51 14.06 -22.86 -6.75
CA ASP A 51 12.87 -23.12 -7.57
C ASP A 51 12.21 -21.80 -7.97
N ILE A 52 12.26 -20.80 -7.08
CA ILE A 52 11.68 -19.46 -7.28
C ILE A 52 12.66 -18.40 -6.80
N VAL A 53 12.96 -17.43 -7.67
CA VAL A 53 13.69 -16.21 -7.32
C VAL A 53 12.69 -15.05 -7.22
N ILE A 54 12.72 -14.33 -6.10
CA ILE A 54 11.97 -13.09 -5.88
C ILE A 54 12.97 -11.94 -5.87
N ILE A 55 12.76 -10.95 -6.73
CA ILE A 55 13.61 -9.75 -6.81
C ILE A 55 12.93 -8.61 -6.07
N GLY A 56 13.54 -8.19 -4.97
CA GLY A 56 13.08 -7.13 -4.09
C GLY A 56 12.29 -7.65 -2.88
N SER A 57 12.63 -7.12 -1.72
CA SER A 57 12.01 -7.48 -0.42
C SER A 57 10.88 -6.53 -0.01
N GLY A 58 10.32 -5.76 -0.95
CA GLY A 58 9.15 -4.93 -0.68
C GLY A 58 7.90 -5.75 -0.36
N ILE A 59 6.80 -5.08 -0.01
CA ILE A 59 5.52 -5.70 0.37
C ILE A 59 5.03 -6.73 -0.66
N THR A 60 5.23 -6.48 -1.96
CA THR A 60 4.89 -7.43 -3.03
C THR A 60 5.75 -8.68 -2.97
N GLY A 61 7.07 -8.54 -2.81
CA GLY A 61 8.00 -9.67 -2.77
C GLY A 61 7.81 -10.52 -1.52
N ILE A 62 7.65 -9.89 -0.36
CA ILE A 62 7.34 -10.59 0.90
C ILE A 62 5.96 -11.23 0.84
N GLY A 63 4.95 -10.56 0.29
CA GLY A 63 3.61 -11.13 0.13
C GLY A 63 3.61 -12.37 -0.77
N ALA A 64 4.41 -12.36 -1.84
CA ALA A 64 4.60 -13.53 -2.70
C ALA A 64 5.31 -14.67 -1.96
N ALA A 65 6.43 -14.38 -1.27
CA ALA A 65 7.16 -15.37 -0.48
C ALA A 65 6.27 -15.98 0.61
N HIS A 66 5.56 -15.14 1.37
CA HIS A 66 4.63 -15.56 2.40
C HIS A 66 3.54 -16.48 1.83
N SER A 67 2.95 -16.10 0.70
CA SER A 67 1.91 -16.92 0.04
C SER A 67 2.45 -18.27 -0.42
N LEU A 68 3.62 -18.30 -1.06
CA LEU A 68 4.26 -19.51 -1.55
C LEU A 68 4.61 -20.47 -0.41
N LEU A 69 5.27 -19.96 0.64
CA LEU A 69 5.75 -20.77 1.76
C LEU A 69 4.63 -21.32 2.64
N ASN A 70 3.49 -20.62 2.72
CA ASN A 70 2.33 -21.06 3.52
C ASN A 70 1.28 -21.84 2.72
N HIS A 71 1.45 -21.98 1.40
CA HIS A 71 0.51 -22.74 0.59
C HIS A 71 0.74 -24.27 0.75
N PRO A 72 -0.31 -25.11 0.84
CA PRO A 72 -0.14 -26.57 0.99
C PRO A 72 0.68 -27.23 -0.13
N LYS A 73 0.62 -26.69 -1.34
CA LYS A 73 1.44 -27.15 -2.49
C LYS A 73 2.85 -26.55 -2.52
N GLY A 74 3.17 -25.65 -1.59
CA GLY A 74 4.47 -24.98 -1.48
C GLY A 74 5.48 -25.72 -0.61
N THR A 75 5.07 -26.81 0.06
CA THR A 75 5.97 -27.62 0.89
C THR A 75 7.17 -28.10 0.08
N GLY A 76 8.37 -27.74 0.53
CA GLY A 76 9.63 -28.11 -0.13
C GLY A 76 10.12 -27.14 -1.20
N LEU A 77 9.36 -26.09 -1.54
CA LEU A 77 9.84 -25.05 -2.46
C LEU A 77 11.04 -24.31 -1.89
N ARG A 78 12.11 -24.23 -2.67
CA ARG A 78 13.25 -23.34 -2.41
C ARG A 78 12.93 -21.97 -2.99
N VAL A 79 12.74 -20.99 -2.11
CA VAL A 79 12.48 -19.60 -2.48
C VAL A 79 13.69 -18.77 -2.08
N THR A 80 14.27 -18.07 -3.06
CA THR A 80 15.40 -17.15 -2.85
C THR A 80 14.93 -15.72 -3.09
N MET A 81 15.06 -14.86 -2.08
CA MET A 81 14.77 -13.43 -2.21
C MET A 81 16.08 -12.64 -2.35
N LEU A 82 16.16 -11.81 -3.38
CA LEU A 82 17.32 -10.95 -3.65
C LEU A 82 16.93 -9.49 -3.38
N GLU A 83 17.60 -8.85 -2.44
CA GLU A 83 17.43 -7.43 -2.13
C GLU A 83 18.75 -6.70 -2.38
N ALA A 84 18.68 -5.54 -3.05
CA ALA A 84 19.87 -4.78 -3.43
C ALA A 84 20.40 -3.90 -2.28
N ARG A 85 19.61 -3.73 -1.21
CA ARG A 85 19.92 -2.91 -0.02
C ARG A 85 19.59 -3.70 1.25
N THR A 86 19.01 -3.06 2.25
CA THR A 86 18.45 -3.70 3.45
C THR A 86 17.01 -4.13 3.21
N ALA A 87 16.53 -5.12 3.96
CA ALA A 87 15.18 -5.66 3.82
C ALA A 87 14.13 -4.54 3.91
N VAL A 88 13.07 -4.58 3.10
CA VAL A 88 11.97 -3.59 3.01
C VAL A 88 12.38 -2.12 2.80
N SER A 89 13.64 -1.84 2.48
CA SER A 89 14.19 -0.47 2.43
C SER A 89 13.84 0.31 1.18
N GLY A 90 12.86 -0.13 0.39
CA GLY A 90 12.35 0.53 -0.82
C GLY A 90 11.17 1.45 -0.56
N ALA A 91 10.20 1.44 -1.47
CA ALA A 91 8.94 2.17 -1.29
C ALA A 91 8.21 1.74 -0.02
N THR A 92 8.26 0.43 0.32
CA THR A 92 7.66 -0.12 1.53
C THR A 92 8.18 0.57 2.81
N GLY A 93 9.47 0.77 2.98
CA GLY A 93 10.01 1.49 4.15
C GLY A 93 9.81 3.01 4.14
N ARG A 94 9.26 3.60 3.06
CA ARG A 94 9.12 5.07 2.89
C ARG A 94 7.67 5.54 2.67
N ASN A 95 6.70 4.68 2.95
CA ASN A 95 5.28 5.03 2.81
C ASN A 95 4.77 5.83 4.03
N GLY A 96 3.53 6.36 3.96
CA GLY A 96 2.94 7.19 5.02
C GLY A 96 2.40 6.43 6.24
N GLY A 97 2.46 5.10 6.27
CA GLY A 97 1.95 4.24 7.35
C GLY A 97 0.44 3.97 7.30
N HIS A 98 -0.24 4.37 6.23
CA HIS A 98 -1.69 4.24 6.12
C HIS A 98 -2.08 2.90 5.48
N LEU A 99 -2.90 2.14 6.19
CA LEU A 99 -3.60 0.98 5.66
C LEU A 99 -5.06 1.37 5.36
N VAL A 100 -5.29 1.96 4.20
CA VAL A 100 -6.57 2.55 3.79
C VAL A 100 -6.98 2.08 2.40
N SER A 101 -8.28 2.18 2.11
CA SER A 101 -8.84 1.92 0.78
C SER A 101 -9.42 3.21 0.24
N ASP A 102 -8.84 3.75 -0.84
CA ASP A 102 -9.32 4.97 -1.52
C ASP A 102 -10.53 4.70 -2.42
N SER A 103 -11.26 3.60 -2.17
CA SER A 103 -12.38 3.17 -2.99
C SER A 103 -13.55 4.15 -2.96
N ASP A 104 -13.68 4.94 -1.89
CA ASP A 104 -14.70 5.97 -1.72
C ASP A 104 -14.68 7.03 -2.82
N SER A 105 -13.49 7.44 -3.26
CA SER A 105 -13.27 8.42 -4.33
C SER A 105 -12.96 7.78 -5.69
N LEU A 106 -12.31 6.62 -5.71
CA LEU A 106 -11.89 5.98 -6.96
C LEU A 106 -13.00 5.21 -7.68
N PHE A 107 -14.05 4.80 -6.97
CA PHE A 107 -15.05 3.88 -7.53
C PHE A 107 -15.69 4.35 -8.85
N PRO A 108 -16.16 5.61 -9.00
CA PRO A 108 -16.74 6.08 -10.27
C PRO A 108 -15.74 6.00 -11.42
N ALA A 109 -14.49 6.45 -11.20
CA ALA A 109 -13.44 6.39 -12.21
C ALA A 109 -13.09 4.95 -12.60
N LEU A 110 -13.13 4.02 -11.64
CA LEU A 110 -12.98 2.58 -11.92
C LEU A 110 -14.15 2.06 -12.75
N VAL A 111 -15.40 2.41 -12.43
CA VAL A 111 -16.57 2.01 -13.22
C VAL A 111 -16.44 2.47 -14.67
N ASP A 112 -16.02 3.73 -14.89
CA ASP A 112 -15.84 4.29 -16.23
C ASP A 112 -14.71 3.60 -17.01
N THR A 113 -13.65 3.16 -16.32
CA THR A 113 -12.45 2.59 -16.96
C THR A 113 -12.57 1.08 -17.20
N ILE A 114 -13.09 0.33 -16.24
CA ILE A 114 -13.05 -1.14 -16.22
C ILE A 114 -14.44 -1.78 -16.05
N GLY A 115 -15.50 -0.99 -15.99
CA GLY A 115 -16.88 -1.45 -15.80
C GLY A 115 -17.21 -1.79 -14.34
N VAL A 116 -18.51 -1.76 -14.03
CA VAL A 116 -19.01 -1.87 -12.65
C VAL A 116 -18.59 -3.17 -11.95
N GLU A 117 -18.61 -4.30 -12.64
CA GLU A 117 -18.29 -5.59 -12.04
C GLU A 117 -16.82 -5.65 -11.58
N ARG A 118 -15.89 -5.20 -12.43
CA ARG A 118 -14.45 -5.17 -12.09
C ARG A 118 -14.11 -4.07 -11.10
N ALA A 119 -14.84 -2.95 -11.11
CA ALA A 119 -14.73 -1.94 -10.08
C ALA A 119 -15.11 -2.53 -8.70
N ILE A 120 -16.23 -3.25 -8.61
CA ILE A 120 -16.65 -3.93 -7.37
C ILE A 120 -15.59 -4.94 -6.89
N GLU A 121 -15.05 -5.76 -7.80
CA GLU A 121 -13.97 -6.69 -7.46
C GLU A 121 -12.73 -5.98 -6.93
N THR A 122 -12.36 -4.84 -7.52
CA THR A 122 -11.21 -4.03 -7.09
C THR A 122 -11.41 -3.48 -5.68
N VAL A 123 -12.61 -2.95 -5.36
CA VAL A 123 -12.96 -2.50 -4.00
C VAL A 123 -12.85 -3.65 -3.02
N ARG A 124 -13.49 -4.78 -3.31
CA ARG A 124 -13.48 -5.96 -2.43
C ARG A 124 -12.08 -6.50 -2.22
N PHE A 125 -11.25 -6.48 -3.26
CA PHE A 125 -9.84 -6.86 -3.16
C PHE A 125 -9.07 -5.91 -2.24
N SER A 126 -9.26 -4.59 -2.38
CA SER A 126 -8.63 -3.59 -1.50
C SER A 126 -9.01 -3.83 -0.03
N GLU A 127 -10.30 -3.97 0.28
CA GLU A 127 -10.78 -4.25 1.65
C GLU A 127 -10.26 -5.59 2.19
N ALA A 128 -10.20 -6.63 1.34
CA ALA A 128 -9.64 -7.92 1.74
C ALA A 128 -8.15 -7.84 2.10
N ASN A 129 -7.36 -6.99 1.43
CA ASN A 129 -5.96 -6.79 1.78
C ASN A 129 -5.80 -6.11 3.15
N ILE A 130 -6.65 -5.13 3.47
CA ILE A 130 -6.67 -4.48 4.78
C ILE A 130 -6.99 -5.51 5.86
N ARG A 131 -8.06 -6.29 5.68
CA ARG A 131 -8.46 -7.35 6.61
C ARG A 131 -7.34 -8.37 6.80
N ARG A 132 -6.71 -8.81 5.70
CA ARG A 132 -5.64 -9.79 5.75
C ARG A 132 -4.41 -9.29 6.52
N LEU A 133 -4.03 -8.02 6.36
CA LEU A 133 -2.94 -7.44 7.13
C LEU A 133 -3.28 -7.34 8.62
N LYS A 134 -4.52 -6.97 8.97
CA LYS A 134 -4.99 -7.00 10.37
C LYS A 134 -4.87 -8.41 10.97
N GLU A 135 -5.30 -9.44 10.24
CA GLU A 135 -5.17 -10.84 10.68
C GLU A 135 -3.71 -11.27 10.89
N LEU A 136 -2.81 -10.87 10.00
CA LEU A 136 -1.38 -11.17 10.11
C LEU A 136 -0.76 -10.53 11.35
N ILE A 137 -1.10 -9.28 11.64
CA ILE A 137 -0.63 -8.57 12.84
C ILE A 137 -1.05 -9.30 14.12
N VAL A 138 -2.26 -9.86 14.15
CA VAL A 138 -2.76 -10.65 15.30
C VAL A 138 -1.99 -11.98 15.49
N GLN A 139 -1.31 -12.47 14.46
CA GLN A 139 -0.50 -13.71 14.55
C GLN A 139 0.92 -13.46 15.02
N LEU A 140 1.38 -12.20 15.05
CA LEU A 140 2.71 -11.83 15.53
C LEU A 140 2.86 -12.12 17.03
N ASN A 141 4.09 -12.40 17.46
CA ASN A 141 4.42 -12.45 18.88
C ASN A 141 4.19 -11.05 19.52
N PRO A 142 4.10 -10.95 20.86
CA PRO A 142 3.79 -9.69 21.53
C PRO A 142 4.75 -8.53 21.20
N GLU A 143 6.05 -8.81 21.12
CA GLU A 143 7.09 -7.80 20.86
C GLU A 143 6.95 -7.22 19.43
N ASP A 144 6.84 -8.08 18.43
CA ASP A 144 6.65 -7.65 17.04
C ASP A 144 5.32 -6.91 16.86
N ARG A 145 4.26 -7.37 17.53
CA ARG A 145 2.94 -6.71 17.44
C ARG A 145 2.96 -5.31 18.01
N GLU A 146 3.66 -5.10 19.13
CA GLU A 146 3.87 -3.77 19.71
C GLU A 146 4.66 -2.87 18.75
N ALA A 147 5.71 -3.39 18.13
CA ALA A 147 6.55 -2.65 17.18
C ALA A 147 5.84 -2.21 15.88
N VAL A 148 4.75 -2.88 15.47
CA VAL A 148 3.95 -2.45 14.31
C VAL A 148 3.21 -1.13 14.59
N GLU A 149 2.95 -0.79 15.86
CA GLU A 149 2.16 0.38 16.28
C GLU A 149 0.77 0.47 15.60
N PHE A 150 0.16 -0.67 15.28
CA PHE A 150 -1.11 -0.71 14.58
C PHE A 150 -2.24 -0.07 15.41
N ARG A 151 -2.93 0.90 14.81
CA ARG A 151 -4.06 1.60 15.44
C ARG A 151 -5.15 1.91 14.42
N GLU A 152 -6.40 1.78 14.83
CA GLU A 152 -7.53 2.24 14.03
C GLU A 152 -7.68 3.75 14.22
N VAL A 153 -7.75 4.46 13.11
CA VAL A 153 -7.87 5.92 13.06
C VAL A 153 -9.00 6.31 12.13
N THR A 154 -9.56 7.50 12.35
CA THR A 154 -10.51 8.11 11.43
C THR A 154 -9.76 9.08 10.52
N SER A 155 -9.91 8.89 9.20
CA SER A 155 -9.46 9.87 8.22
C SER A 155 -10.54 10.92 7.98
N ALA A 156 -10.13 12.16 7.74
CA ALA A 156 -11.02 13.26 7.42
C ALA A 156 -10.54 13.96 6.15
N THR A 157 -11.43 14.10 5.17
CA THR A 157 -11.19 14.86 3.94
C THR A 157 -12.03 16.14 3.99
N SER A 158 -11.38 17.29 3.84
CA SER A 158 -12.05 18.59 3.80
C SER A 158 -12.06 19.16 2.40
N TYR A 159 -13.11 19.90 2.07
CA TYR A 159 -13.31 20.49 0.76
C TYR A 159 -13.47 22.01 0.90
N THR A 160 -12.76 22.75 0.06
CA THR A 160 -12.81 24.22 0.07
C THR A 160 -13.94 24.79 -0.78
N ASP A 161 -14.58 23.95 -1.60
CA ASP A 161 -15.69 24.34 -2.47
C ASP A 161 -16.87 23.35 -2.37
N GLN A 162 -18.06 23.87 -2.61
CA GLN A 162 -19.31 23.13 -2.45
C GLN A 162 -19.51 22.07 -3.54
N THR A 163 -18.91 22.26 -4.72
CA THR A 163 -19.07 21.37 -5.88
C THR A 163 -18.32 20.07 -5.63
N SER A 164 -17.03 20.14 -5.27
CA SER A 164 -16.21 18.99 -4.93
C SER A 164 -16.77 18.23 -3.73
N PHE A 165 -17.23 18.96 -2.69
CA PHE A 165 -17.87 18.34 -1.52
C PHE A 165 -19.10 17.52 -1.89
N ARG A 166 -19.99 18.08 -2.73
CA ARG A 166 -21.18 17.36 -3.20
C ARG A 166 -20.81 16.20 -4.11
N GLY A 167 -19.81 16.37 -4.97
CA GLY A 167 -19.25 15.31 -5.81
C GLY A 167 -18.86 14.11 -4.95
N ALA A 168 -17.95 14.30 -4.01
CA ALA A 168 -17.47 13.25 -3.13
C ALA A 168 -18.59 12.52 -2.37
N ILE A 169 -19.62 13.23 -1.90
CA ILE A 169 -20.79 12.61 -1.27
C ILE A 169 -21.51 11.66 -2.24
N GLU A 170 -21.68 12.06 -3.50
CA GLU A 170 -22.33 11.21 -4.51
C GLU A 170 -21.45 10.02 -4.91
N GLU A 171 -20.13 10.18 -4.98
CA GLU A 171 -19.18 9.08 -5.25
C GLU A 171 -19.29 7.99 -4.19
N VAL A 172 -19.29 8.38 -2.90
CA VAL A 172 -19.47 7.45 -1.78
C VAL A 172 -20.83 6.75 -1.85
N LYS A 173 -21.91 7.48 -2.18
CA LYS A 173 -23.24 6.87 -2.33
C LYS A 173 -23.29 5.86 -3.46
N GLN A 174 -22.63 6.14 -4.59
CA GLN A 174 -22.55 5.20 -5.71
C GLN A 174 -21.80 3.93 -5.31
N LEU A 175 -20.67 4.07 -4.62
CA LEU A 175 -19.94 2.94 -4.05
C LEU A 175 -20.84 2.09 -3.15
N LEU A 176 -21.49 2.69 -2.15
CA LEU A 176 -22.30 1.94 -1.19
C LEU A 176 -23.57 1.33 -1.81
N LYS A 177 -24.08 1.91 -2.90
CA LYS A 177 -25.14 1.29 -3.68
C LYS A 177 -24.66 0.03 -4.40
N ALA A 178 -23.43 0.05 -4.92
CA ALA A 178 -22.84 -1.08 -5.65
C ALA A 178 -22.26 -2.16 -4.72
N VAL A 179 -21.73 -1.75 -3.55
CA VAL A 179 -21.09 -2.60 -2.55
C VAL A 179 -21.70 -2.28 -1.16
N PRO A 180 -22.96 -2.72 -0.91
CA PRO A 180 -23.67 -2.37 0.31
C PRO A 180 -23.08 -3.00 1.58
N ASP A 181 -22.25 -4.03 1.42
CA ASP A 181 -21.51 -4.73 2.47
C ASP A 181 -20.08 -4.20 2.67
N SER A 182 -19.73 -3.08 2.04
CA SER A 182 -18.41 -2.43 2.20
C SER A 182 -18.10 -2.11 3.66
N GLU A 183 -16.83 -2.29 4.03
CA GLU A 183 -16.32 -1.92 5.36
C GLU A 183 -16.14 -0.40 5.51
N ILE A 184 -16.23 0.37 4.41
CA ILE A 184 -16.08 1.81 4.42
C ILE A 184 -17.27 2.45 5.15
N LYS A 185 -16.96 3.07 6.30
CA LYS A 185 -17.88 3.88 7.08
C LYS A 185 -17.54 5.35 6.84
N PHE A 186 -18.54 6.18 6.55
CA PHE A 186 -18.36 7.61 6.38
C PHE A 186 -19.40 8.38 7.16
N LYS A 187 -19.04 9.60 7.55
CA LYS A 187 -19.95 10.58 8.12
C LYS A 187 -19.70 11.91 7.44
N VAL A 188 -20.79 12.52 6.98
CA VAL A 188 -20.74 13.83 6.33
C VAL A 188 -20.97 14.88 7.39
N TYR A 189 -20.08 15.87 7.44
CA TYR A 189 -20.21 17.04 8.29
C TYR A 189 -20.36 18.27 7.42
N ASN A 190 -21.37 19.08 7.70
CA ASN A 190 -21.44 20.43 7.16
C ASN A 190 -20.41 21.34 7.88
N ARG A 191 -20.26 22.58 7.41
CA ARG A 191 -19.29 23.55 7.95
C ARG A 191 -19.42 23.74 9.47
N GLU A 192 -20.64 23.86 9.97
CA GLU A 192 -20.90 24.15 11.39
C GLU A 192 -20.67 22.93 12.28
N GLU A 193 -20.94 21.74 11.76
CA GLU A 193 -20.68 20.48 12.45
C GLU A 193 -19.19 20.16 12.48
N ALA A 194 -18.48 20.37 11.37
CA ALA A 194 -17.04 20.13 11.27
C ALA A 194 -16.24 20.98 12.26
N ALA A 195 -16.68 22.21 12.53
CA ALA A 195 -16.06 23.08 13.53
C ALA A 195 -16.21 22.60 14.99
N LYS A 196 -16.99 21.54 15.23
CA LYS A 196 -17.27 20.96 16.55
C LYS A 196 -16.76 19.52 16.69
N VAL A 197 -16.07 19.01 15.68
CA VAL A 197 -15.42 17.69 15.74
C VAL A 197 -14.01 17.91 16.29
N ASP A 198 -13.74 17.39 17.49
CA ASP A 198 -12.41 17.36 18.13
C ASP A 198 -11.44 16.44 17.36
#